data_AF-A5UVU4-F1
#
_entry.id   AF-A5UVU4-F1
#
_cell.length_a   1.000
_cell.length_b   1.000
_cell.length_c   1.000
_cell.angle_alpha   90.00
_cell.angle_beta   90.00
_cell.angle_gamma   90.00
#
_symmetry.space_group_name_H-M   'P 1'
#
loop_
_entity.id
_entity.type
_entity.pdbx_description
1 polymer ?
#
loop_
_entity_poly.entity_id
_entity_poly.type
_entity_poly.pdbx_seq_one_letter_code
_entity_poly.pdbx_strand_id
1 'polypeptide(L)'
;MSSLRRRVIALLLWLIASFNIERLDLGSINTLDLEPVTYVVISAVVFLPLFHFFQQRPAMLSAGLGWVALGVSLALDPSPKFGGIHTYLTIVEFLLVAGVAVLAHRVGAALAEFRQAVEIITLRDKNDRLHSMSEAQEDVQTQMSASRRMRRPLSVLILEADARSLNMMIHRFVQELQRAMMQRYVLAVTARMLARHLRRTDLIIEDGKPGRLILVAPETPESNARILGDRLVHLVQDRLGITARYGVATFPDHSLTFEDLLDVAERHLRQVQPQEVQAPEALRVPEVNM
;
A
#
# COMPACT_ATOMS: atom_id res chain seq x y z
N MET A 1 -4.26 -0.22 -9.05
CA MET A 1 -5.17 0.02 -10.21
C MET A 1 -4.48 -0.02 -11.57
N SER A 2 -3.30 0.58 -11.77
CA SER A 2 -2.59 0.58 -13.07
C SER A 2 -2.12 -0.81 -13.55
N SER A 3 -1.88 -1.75 -12.63
CA SER A 3 -1.52 -3.15 -12.93
C SER A 3 -2.70 -3.95 -13.48
N LEU A 4 -3.89 -3.86 -12.86
CA LEU A 4 -5.11 -4.53 -13.33
C LEU A 4 -5.51 -4.05 -14.73
N ARG A 5 -5.52 -2.73 -14.94
CA ARG A 5 -5.81 -2.14 -16.26
C ARG A 5 -4.88 -2.68 -17.34
N ARG A 6 -3.57 -2.72 -17.09
CA ARG A 6 -2.58 -3.26 -18.05
C ARG A 6 -2.80 -4.75 -18.33
N ARG A 7 -3.16 -5.55 -17.32
CA ARG A 7 -3.41 -6.99 -17.47
C ARG A 7 -4.68 -7.29 -18.27
N VAL A 8 -5.76 -6.54 -18.01
CA VAL A 8 -7.01 -6.65 -18.79
C VAL A 8 -6.80 -6.22 -20.23
N ILE A 9 -6.08 -5.11 -20.47
CA ILE A 9 -5.72 -4.67 -21.83
C ILE A 9 -4.88 -5.75 -22.54
N ALA A 10 -3.90 -6.36 -21.86
CA ALA A 10 -3.09 -7.42 -22.44
C ALA A 10 -3.93 -8.67 -22.80
N LEU A 11 -4.88 -9.06 -21.94
CA LEU A 11 -5.79 -10.17 -22.22
C LEU A 11 -6.71 -9.86 -23.40
N LEU A 12 -7.28 -8.65 -23.46
CA LEU A 12 -8.13 -8.23 -24.57
C LEU A 12 -7.36 -8.16 -25.89
N LEU A 13 -6.15 -7.60 -25.89
CA LEU A 13 -5.28 -7.57 -27.07
C LEU A 13 -4.93 -8.99 -27.53
N TRP A 14 -4.65 -9.90 -26.59
CA TRP A 14 -4.39 -11.30 -26.91
C TRP A 14 -5.61 -11.98 -27.54
N LEU A 15 -6.80 -11.80 -26.96
CA LEU A 15 -8.03 -12.36 -27.53
C LEU A 15 -8.33 -11.77 -28.91
N ILE A 16 -8.19 -10.46 -29.09
CA ILE A 16 -8.37 -9.80 -30.40
C ILE A 16 -7.39 -10.41 -31.41
N ALA A 17 -6.12 -10.58 -31.04
CA ALA A 17 -5.13 -11.21 -31.91
C ALA A 17 -5.49 -12.67 -32.22
N SER A 18 -5.87 -13.48 -31.22
CA SER A 18 -6.25 -14.89 -31.41
C SER A 18 -7.49 -15.05 -32.29
N PHE A 19 -8.52 -14.22 -32.12
CA PHE A 19 -9.77 -14.30 -32.89
C PHE A 19 -9.71 -13.62 -34.26
N ASN A 20 -8.69 -12.80 -34.54
CA ASN A 20 -8.51 -12.16 -35.85
C ASN A 20 -7.28 -12.68 -36.60
N ILE A 21 -6.58 -13.70 -36.10
CA ILE A 21 -5.39 -14.25 -36.77
C ILE A 21 -5.74 -14.85 -38.14
N GLU A 22 -6.92 -15.45 -38.26
CA GLU A 22 -7.50 -15.96 -39.51
C GLU A 22 -7.84 -14.83 -40.49
N ARG A 23 -8.17 -13.63 -39.98
CA ARG A 23 -8.47 -12.42 -40.78
C ARG A 23 -7.23 -11.65 -41.24
N LEU A 24 -6.07 -11.94 -40.65
CA LEU A 24 -4.78 -11.32 -40.98
C LEU A 24 -4.11 -11.97 -42.19
N ASP A 25 -4.80 -12.89 -42.88
CA ASP A 25 -4.29 -13.60 -44.04
C ASP A 25 -3.99 -12.64 -45.21
N LEU A 26 -2.70 -12.31 -45.34
CA LEU A 26 -2.12 -11.47 -46.37
C LEU A 26 -1.69 -12.34 -47.56
N GLY A 27 -2.64 -12.98 -48.25
CA GLY A 27 -2.46 -13.44 -49.63
C GLY A 27 -2.78 -14.91 -49.91
N SER A 28 -3.83 -15.12 -50.73
CA SER A 28 -4.19 -16.26 -51.63
C SER A 28 -4.02 -17.72 -51.19
N ILE A 29 -3.45 -18.05 -50.02
CA ILE A 29 -3.33 -19.41 -49.51
C ILE A 29 -3.76 -19.41 -48.04
N ASN A 30 -4.98 -19.88 -47.77
CA ASN A 30 -5.53 -20.10 -46.42
C ASN A 30 -4.64 -21.07 -45.63
N THR A 31 -3.55 -20.57 -45.04
CA THR A 31 -2.58 -21.38 -44.28
C THR A 31 -2.80 -21.29 -42.78
N LEU A 32 -3.65 -20.37 -42.32
CA LEU A 32 -3.95 -20.09 -40.90
C LEU A 32 -5.43 -20.27 -40.59
N ASP A 33 -6.01 -21.39 -41.03
CA ASP A 33 -7.39 -21.76 -40.71
C ASP A 33 -7.40 -22.55 -39.39
N LEU A 34 -7.74 -21.88 -38.28
CA LEU A 34 -7.78 -22.50 -36.95
C LEU A 34 -9.04 -23.35 -36.80
N GLU A 35 -8.91 -24.49 -36.12
CA GLU A 35 -10.07 -25.34 -35.92
C GLU A 35 -11.12 -24.65 -35.03
N PRO A 36 -12.43 -24.71 -35.36
CA PRO A 36 -13.49 -24.10 -34.56
C PRO A 36 -13.45 -24.49 -33.07
N VAL A 37 -12.99 -25.70 -32.78
CA VAL A 37 -12.82 -26.23 -31.42
C VAL A 37 -11.80 -25.42 -30.62
N THR A 38 -10.73 -24.94 -31.26
CA THR A 38 -9.69 -24.12 -30.61
C THR A 38 -10.27 -22.84 -30.00
N TYR A 39 -11.19 -22.18 -30.69
CA TYR A 39 -11.87 -20.99 -30.17
C TYR A 39 -12.79 -21.31 -28.97
N VAL A 40 -13.44 -22.47 -28.97
CA VAL A 40 -14.26 -22.94 -27.84
C VAL A 40 -13.39 -23.24 -26.63
N VAL A 41 -12.25 -23.90 -26.83
CA VAL A 41 -11.28 -24.18 -25.76
C VAL A 41 -10.69 -22.89 -25.19
N ILE A 42 -10.27 -21.95 -26.05
CA ILE A 42 -9.79 -20.63 -25.63
C ILE A 42 -10.83 -19.94 -24.76
N SER A 43 -12.09 -19.92 -25.19
CA SER A 43 -13.19 -19.30 -24.44
C SER A 43 -13.39 -19.98 -23.07
N ALA A 44 -13.44 -21.30 -23.03
CA ALA A 44 -13.57 -22.06 -21.79
C ALA A 44 -12.42 -21.79 -20.81
N VAL A 45 -11.17 -21.74 -21.31
CA VAL A 45 -9.98 -21.48 -20.49
C VAL A 45 -9.98 -20.06 -19.91
N VAL A 46 -10.54 -19.07 -20.62
CA VAL A 46 -10.72 -17.70 -20.09
C VAL A 46 -11.66 -17.66 -18.88
N PHE A 47 -12.69 -18.52 -18.85
CA PHE A 47 -13.66 -18.55 -17.75
C PHE A 47 -13.18 -19.35 -16.52
N LEU A 48 -12.22 -20.26 -16.67
CA LEU A 48 -11.72 -21.08 -15.55
C LEU A 48 -11.27 -20.26 -14.33
N PRO A 49 -10.48 -19.17 -14.46
CA PRO A 49 -10.05 -18.34 -13.33
C PRO A 49 -11.18 -17.55 -12.65
N LEU A 50 -12.41 -17.58 -13.17
CA LEU A 50 -13.56 -16.99 -12.50
C LEU A 50 -14.03 -17.83 -11.31
N PHE A 51 -13.72 -19.13 -11.31
CA PHE A 51 -14.02 -20.04 -10.21
C PHE A 51 -12.89 -20.04 -9.17
N HIS A 52 -13.27 -19.96 -7.89
CA HIS A 52 -12.34 -19.87 -6.76
C HIS A 52 -11.29 -21.01 -6.74
N PHE A 53 -11.68 -22.21 -7.16
CA PHE A 53 -10.80 -23.38 -7.23
C PHE A 53 -9.57 -23.16 -8.15
N PHE A 54 -9.76 -22.49 -9.30
CA PHE A 54 -8.70 -22.27 -10.28
C PHE A 54 -7.91 -20.97 -10.04
N GLN A 55 -8.39 -20.09 -9.15
CA GLN A 55 -7.66 -18.88 -8.74
C GLN A 55 -6.45 -19.22 -7.86
N GLN A 56 -6.54 -20.28 -7.05
CA GLN A 56 -5.46 -20.67 -6.13
C GLN A 56 -4.45 -21.66 -6.75
N ARG A 57 -4.69 -22.14 -7.97
CA ARG A 57 -3.86 -23.13 -8.65
C ARG A 57 -2.98 -22.47 -9.72
N PRO A 58 -1.78 -23.01 -10.03
CA PRO A 58 -0.90 -22.39 -11.02
C PRO A 58 -1.53 -22.37 -12.41
N ALA A 59 -1.22 -21.35 -13.22
CA ALA A 59 -1.71 -21.20 -14.59
C ALA A 59 -1.44 -22.42 -15.50
N MET A 60 -0.44 -23.24 -15.16
CA MET A 60 -0.13 -24.50 -15.85
C MET A 60 -1.29 -25.50 -15.79
N LEU A 61 -2.09 -25.49 -14.72
CA LEU A 61 -3.23 -26.40 -14.60
C LEU A 61 -4.32 -26.03 -15.61
N SER A 62 -4.66 -24.74 -15.72
CA SER A 62 -5.62 -24.26 -16.74
C SER A 62 -5.09 -24.46 -18.16
N ALA A 63 -3.80 -24.26 -18.40
CA ALA A 63 -3.18 -24.53 -19.69
C ALA A 63 -3.20 -26.03 -20.04
N GLY A 64 -2.87 -26.89 -19.07
CA GLY A 64 -2.91 -28.34 -19.23
C GLY A 64 -4.32 -28.85 -19.51
N LEU A 65 -5.34 -28.30 -18.86
CA LEU A 65 -6.74 -28.65 -19.11
C LEU A 65 -7.17 -28.25 -20.53
N GLY A 66 -6.74 -27.07 -21.00
CA GLY A 66 -6.94 -26.64 -22.39
C GLY A 66 -6.21 -27.54 -23.41
N TRP A 67 -4.98 -27.93 -23.12
CA TRP A 67 -4.21 -28.86 -23.97
C TRP A 67 -4.80 -30.27 -24.00
N VAL A 68 -5.34 -30.76 -22.89
CA VAL A 68 -6.06 -32.04 -22.86
C VAL A 68 -7.33 -31.95 -23.70
N ALA A 69 -8.09 -30.86 -23.58
CA ALA A 69 -9.29 -30.64 -24.39
C ALA A 69 -8.97 -30.61 -25.90
N LEU A 70 -7.90 -29.89 -26.28
CA LEU A 70 -7.38 -29.93 -27.66
C LEU A 70 -6.88 -31.33 -28.04
N GLY A 71 -6.12 -32.00 -27.19
CA GLY A 71 -5.61 -33.36 -27.44
C GLY A 71 -6.73 -34.38 -27.71
N VAL A 72 -7.84 -34.26 -26.97
CA VAL A 72 -9.02 -35.11 -27.14
C VAL A 72 -9.75 -34.78 -28.44
N SER A 73 -9.92 -33.49 -28.80
CA SER A 73 -10.53 -33.13 -30.09
C SER A 73 -9.68 -33.57 -31.28
N LEU A 74 -8.35 -33.44 -31.16
CA LEU A 74 -7.37 -33.94 -32.14
C LEU A 74 -7.46 -35.47 -32.32
N ALA A 75 -7.79 -36.22 -31.27
CA ALA A 75 -7.91 -37.68 -31.33
C ALA A 75 -9.26 -38.18 -31.87
N LEU A 76 -10.31 -37.37 -31.77
CA LEU A 76 -11.66 -37.67 -32.26
C LEU A 76 -11.85 -37.33 -33.74
N ASP A 77 -11.05 -36.40 -34.26
CA ASP A 77 -11.12 -35.98 -35.66
C ASP A 77 -10.29 -36.88 -36.59
N PRO A 78 -10.88 -37.41 -37.68
CA PRO A 78 -10.19 -38.29 -38.63
C PRO A 78 -9.27 -37.56 -39.63
N SER A 79 -9.12 -36.24 -39.56
CA SER A 79 -8.25 -35.46 -40.45
C SER A 79 -6.76 -35.67 -40.13
N PRO A 80 -5.86 -35.72 -41.13
CA PRO A 80 -4.42 -35.82 -40.87
C PRO A 80 -3.86 -34.50 -40.31
N LYS A 81 -3.71 -34.44 -38.98
CA LYS A 81 -3.22 -33.24 -38.27
C LYS A 81 -1.69 -33.19 -38.11
N PHE A 82 -1.01 -34.30 -38.42
CA PHE A 82 0.46 -34.38 -38.43
C PHE A 82 0.98 -34.47 -39.88
N GLY A 83 1.71 -33.44 -40.31
CA GLY A 83 2.30 -33.36 -41.65
C GLY A 83 2.22 -31.97 -42.27
N GLY A 84 3.33 -31.48 -42.82
CA GLY A 84 3.41 -30.20 -43.55
C GLY A 84 2.96 -28.99 -42.71
N ILE A 85 2.02 -28.22 -43.24
CA ILE A 85 1.52 -26.95 -42.66
C ILE A 85 0.70 -27.20 -41.37
N HIS A 86 0.03 -28.35 -41.24
CA HIS A 86 -0.83 -28.67 -40.09
C HIS A 86 -0.07 -28.84 -38.77
N THR A 87 1.21 -29.26 -38.83
CA THR A 87 2.07 -29.32 -37.64
C THR A 87 2.34 -27.92 -37.06
N TYR A 88 2.55 -26.92 -37.92
CA TYR A 88 2.76 -25.54 -37.49
C TYR A 88 1.48 -24.94 -36.91
N LEU A 89 0.33 -25.23 -37.52
CA LEU A 89 -0.98 -24.80 -37.02
C LEU A 89 -1.24 -25.34 -35.61
N THR A 90 -1.04 -26.65 -35.40
CA THR A 90 -1.22 -27.29 -34.08
C THR A 90 -0.29 -26.65 -33.04
N ILE A 91 0.98 -26.38 -33.37
CA ILE A 91 1.90 -25.71 -32.42
C ILE A 91 1.39 -24.31 -32.04
N VAL A 92 0.86 -23.55 -33.02
CA VAL A 92 0.26 -22.23 -32.77
C VAL A 92 -0.97 -22.34 -31.86
N GLU A 93 -1.85 -23.31 -32.06
CA GLU A 93 -3.03 -23.53 -31.21
C GLU A 93 -2.67 -23.78 -29.74
N PHE A 94 -1.68 -24.64 -29.50
CA PHE A 94 -1.19 -24.92 -28.15
C PHE A 94 -0.57 -23.68 -27.50
N LEU A 95 0.16 -22.86 -28.27
CA LEU A 95 0.73 -21.58 -27.80
C LEU A 95 -0.36 -20.55 -27.49
N LEU A 96 -1.40 -20.45 -28.33
CA LEU A 96 -2.54 -19.54 -28.12
C LEU A 96 -3.29 -19.87 -26.83
N VAL A 97 -3.57 -21.15 -26.59
CA VAL A 97 -4.21 -21.64 -25.35
C VAL A 97 -3.33 -21.37 -24.13
N ALA A 98 -2.02 -21.63 -24.23
CA ALA A 98 -1.10 -21.36 -23.13
C ALA A 98 -1.01 -19.87 -22.78
N GLY A 99 -0.93 -19.00 -23.79
CA GLY A 99 -0.90 -17.55 -23.60
C GLY A 99 -2.18 -17.02 -22.96
N VAL A 100 -3.35 -17.46 -23.45
CA VAL A 100 -4.65 -17.15 -22.85
C VAL A 100 -4.72 -17.62 -21.40
N ALA A 101 -4.31 -18.86 -21.10
CA ALA A 101 -4.36 -19.40 -19.74
C ALA A 101 -3.54 -18.56 -18.76
N VAL A 102 -2.32 -18.16 -19.14
CA VAL A 102 -1.44 -17.33 -18.29
C VAL A 102 -2.05 -15.93 -18.08
N LEU A 103 -2.54 -15.30 -19.13
CA LEU A 103 -3.14 -13.96 -19.06
C LEU A 103 -4.43 -13.97 -18.23
N ALA A 104 -5.32 -14.93 -18.48
CA ALA A 104 -6.57 -15.09 -17.76
C ALA A 104 -6.32 -15.35 -16.27
N HIS A 105 -5.36 -16.22 -15.93
CA HIS A 105 -4.98 -16.47 -14.54
C HIS A 105 -4.41 -15.21 -13.86
N ARG A 106 -3.57 -14.43 -14.55
CA ARG A 106 -3.03 -13.15 -14.04
C ARG A 106 -4.10 -12.09 -13.78
N VAL A 107 -5.19 -12.09 -14.55
CA VAL A 107 -6.35 -11.21 -14.36
C VAL A 107 -7.20 -11.71 -13.20
N GLY A 108 -7.50 -13.02 -13.15
CA GLY A 108 -8.26 -13.64 -12.07
C GLY A 108 -7.62 -13.43 -10.70
N ALA A 109 -6.31 -13.62 -10.57
CA ALA A 109 -5.57 -13.36 -9.33
C ALA A 109 -5.64 -11.89 -8.89
N ALA A 110 -5.51 -10.94 -9.84
CA ALA A 110 -5.58 -9.51 -9.55
C ALA A 110 -7.01 -9.07 -9.14
N LEU A 111 -8.04 -9.74 -9.67
CA LEU A 111 -9.43 -9.50 -9.29
C LEU A 111 -9.75 -10.09 -7.90
N ALA A 112 -9.18 -11.25 -7.57
CA ALA A 112 -9.30 -11.85 -6.24
C ALA A 112 -8.64 -10.99 -5.15
N GLU A 113 -7.45 -10.45 -5.43
CA GLU A 113 -6.75 -9.51 -4.53
C GLU A 113 -7.56 -8.22 -4.33
N PHE A 114 -8.15 -7.67 -5.39
CA PHE A 114 -9.04 -6.51 -5.27
C PHE A 114 -10.30 -6.84 -4.47
N ARG A 115 -10.93 -7.99 -4.74
CA ARG A 115 -12.08 -8.44 -3.96
C ARG A 115 -11.72 -8.56 -2.49
N GLN A 116 -10.59 -9.18 -2.15
CA GLN A 116 -10.14 -9.34 -0.78
C GLN A 116 -9.81 -7.99 -0.12
N ALA A 117 -9.20 -7.05 -0.84
CA ALA A 117 -8.93 -5.71 -0.32
C ALA A 117 -10.22 -4.91 -0.08
N VAL A 118 -11.19 -5.01 -1.00
CA VAL A 118 -12.53 -4.43 -0.80
C VAL A 118 -13.21 -5.11 0.38
N GLU A 119 -13.17 -6.43 0.46
CA GLU A 119 -13.73 -7.22 1.55
C GLU A 119 -13.14 -6.80 2.90
N ILE A 120 -11.82 -6.61 3.01
CA ILE A 120 -11.14 -6.11 4.22
C ILE A 120 -11.56 -4.66 4.58
N ILE A 121 -11.80 -3.81 3.58
CA ILE A 121 -12.16 -2.40 3.80
C ILE A 121 -13.66 -2.24 4.07
N THR A 122 -14.51 -3.06 3.46
CA THR A 122 -15.97 -3.02 3.59
C THR A 122 -16.48 -3.88 4.75
N LEU A 123 -15.74 -4.91 5.18
CA LEU A 123 -16.01 -5.68 6.40
C LEU A 123 -15.17 -5.15 7.55
N ARG A 124 -15.37 -3.86 7.84
CA ARG A 124 -15.49 -3.48 9.24
C ARG A 124 -16.85 -4.04 9.67
N ASP A 125 -16.80 -5.07 10.52
CA ASP A 125 -17.94 -5.64 11.28
C ASP A 125 -18.56 -6.96 10.77
N LYS A 126 -17.72 -7.98 10.59
CA LYS A 126 -18.19 -9.36 10.75
C LYS A 126 -17.35 -10.11 11.77
N ASN A 127 -17.36 -9.58 13.00
CA ASN A 127 -17.29 -10.49 14.13
C ASN A 127 -18.58 -11.30 14.06
N ASP A 128 -18.48 -12.60 13.79
CA ASP A 128 -19.58 -13.59 13.75
C ASP A 128 -20.30 -13.77 15.11
N ARG A 129 -20.14 -12.79 16.01
CA ARG A 129 -20.58 -12.72 17.40
C ARG A 129 -21.42 -11.48 17.68
N LEU A 130 -21.51 -10.54 16.73
CA LEU A 130 -22.38 -9.39 16.85
C LEU A 130 -23.67 -9.70 16.09
N HIS A 131 -24.69 -10.12 16.85
CA HIS A 131 -26.01 -10.41 16.31
C HIS A 131 -26.95 -9.27 16.67
N SER A 132 -27.87 -8.92 15.76
CA SER A 132 -28.99 -8.07 16.14
C SER A 132 -29.88 -8.78 17.15
N MET A 133 -30.64 -8.02 17.94
CA MET A 133 -31.57 -8.60 18.93
C MET A 133 -32.57 -9.55 18.27
N SER A 134 -33.04 -9.25 17.07
CA SER A 134 -33.96 -10.09 16.31
C SER A 134 -33.35 -11.40 15.83
N GLU A 135 -32.07 -11.40 15.45
CA GLU A 135 -31.36 -12.61 15.00
C GLU A 135 -30.99 -13.51 16.18
N ALA A 136 -30.58 -12.93 17.30
CA ALA A 136 -30.16 -13.69 18.49
C ALA A 136 -31.32 -14.24 19.32
N GLN A 137 -32.57 -13.83 19.06
CA GLN A 137 -33.71 -14.15 19.91
C GLN A 137 -33.97 -15.66 19.99
N GLU A 138 -33.91 -16.37 18.86
CA GLU A 138 -34.12 -17.83 18.80
C GLU A 138 -32.99 -18.58 19.52
N ASP A 139 -31.75 -18.14 19.35
CA ASP A 139 -30.57 -18.72 20.01
C ASP A 139 -30.60 -18.51 21.52
N VAL A 140 -30.94 -17.30 21.97
CA VAL A 140 -31.09 -16.98 23.40
C VAL A 140 -32.22 -17.82 24.01
N GLN A 141 -33.37 -17.96 23.34
CA GLN A 141 -34.46 -18.82 23.80
C GLN A 141 -34.06 -20.30 23.89
N THR A 142 -33.27 -20.77 22.92
CA THR A 142 -32.70 -22.12 22.91
C THR A 142 -31.78 -22.34 24.11
N GLN A 143 -30.87 -21.39 24.37
CA GLN A 143 -29.97 -21.43 25.52
C GLN A 143 -30.73 -21.36 26.85
N MET A 144 -31.74 -20.50 26.97
CA MET A 144 -32.60 -20.44 28.17
C MET A 144 -33.31 -21.78 28.43
N SER A 145 -33.86 -22.39 27.38
CA SER A 145 -34.55 -23.69 27.47
C SER A 145 -33.58 -24.81 27.87
N ALA A 146 -32.38 -24.84 27.29
CA ALA A 146 -31.32 -25.78 27.66
C ALA A 146 -30.86 -25.57 29.12
N SER A 147 -30.67 -24.31 29.53
CA SER A 147 -30.26 -23.94 30.89
C SER A 147 -31.27 -24.38 31.94
N ARG A 148 -32.58 -24.23 31.64
CA ARG A 148 -33.69 -24.72 32.49
C ARG A 148 -33.68 -26.23 32.64
N ARG A 149 -33.50 -26.97 31.53
CA ARG A 149 -33.47 -28.44 31.54
C ARG A 149 -32.25 -29.00 32.29
N MET A 150 -31.09 -28.38 32.10
CA MET A 150 -29.82 -28.83 32.67
C MET A 150 -29.49 -28.19 34.04
N ARG A 151 -30.38 -27.32 34.56
CA ARG A 151 -30.17 -26.54 35.80
C ARG A 151 -28.82 -25.80 35.82
N ARG A 152 -28.43 -25.20 34.69
CA ARG A 152 -27.23 -24.38 34.57
C ARG A 152 -27.58 -22.89 34.72
N PRO A 153 -26.69 -22.05 35.29
CA PRO A 153 -26.90 -20.61 35.34
C PRO A 153 -26.67 -19.99 33.96
N LEU A 154 -27.51 -19.03 33.58
CA LEU A 154 -27.37 -18.18 32.40
C LEU A 154 -27.38 -16.72 32.86
N SER A 155 -26.43 -15.92 32.40
CA SER A 155 -26.28 -14.51 32.77
C SER A 155 -26.32 -13.62 31.53
N VAL A 156 -26.92 -12.45 31.64
CA VAL A 156 -26.94 -11.40 30.61
C VAL A 156 -26.22 -10.17 31.17
N LEU A 157 -25.28 -9.63 30.40
CA LEU A 157 -24.56 -8.41 30.74
C LEU A 157 -24.93 -7.33 29.71
N ILE A 158 -25.34 -6.16 30.19
CA ILE A 158 -25.55 -4.98 29.36
C ILE A 158 -24.38 -4.03 29.62
N LEU A 159 -23.65 -3.68 28.56
CA LEU A 159 -22.56 -2.72 28.60
C LEU A 159 -23.00 -1.48 27.83
N GLU A 160 -23.12 -0.36 28.54
CA GLU A 160 -23.39 0.95 27.94
C GLU A 160 -22.14 1.82 28.10
N ALA A 161 -21.63 2.36 26.99
CA ALA A 161 -20.54 3.31 27.04
C ALA A 161 -21.10 4.70 27.39
N ASP A 162 -20.51 5.36 28.39
CA ASP A 162 -20.88 6.73 28.74
C ASP A 162 -20.57 7.69 27.58
N ALA A 163 -21.64 8.29 27.02
CA ALA A 163 -21.55 9.24 25.92
C ALA A 163 -20.67 10.45 26.24
N ARG A 164 -20.60 10.88 27.51
CA ARG A 164 -19.72 11.99 27.93
C ARG A 164 -18.25 11.59 27.86
N SER A 165 -17.92 10.41 28.36
CA SER A 165 -16.58 9.82 28.28
C SER A 165 -16.13 9.59 26.83
N LEU A 166 -17.04 9.19 25.95
CA LEU A 166 -16.77 9.06 24.52
C LEU A 166 -16.46 10.42 23.88
N ASN A 167 -17.25 11.46 24.15
CA ASN A 167 -17.00 12.80 23.65
C ASN A 167 -15.66 13.37 24.15
N MET A 168 -15.32 13.14 25.42
CA MET A 168 -14.00 13.51 25.98
C MET A 168 -12.84 12.74 25.33
N MET A 169 -13.03 11.47 24.98
CA MET A 169 -12.05 10.69 24.22
C MET A 169 -11.85 11.27 22.82
N ILE A 170 -12.94 11.61 22.12
CA ILE A 170 -12.89 12.24 20.79
C ILE A 170 -12.17 13.58 20.86
N HIS A 171 -12.47 14.42 21.86
CA HIS A 171 -11.80 15.72 22.02
C HIS A 171 -10.30 15.56 22.25
N ARG A 172 -9.89 14.61 23.10
CA ARG A 172 -8.46 14.31 23.32
C ARG A 172 -7.78 13.82 22.05
N PHE A 173 -8.44 12.95 21.29
CA PHE A 173 -7.93 12.45 20.02
C PHE A 173 -7.76 13.57 18.98
N VAL A 174 -8.74 14.47 18.86
CA VAL A 174 -8.65 15.63 17.97
C VAL A 174 -7.50 16.55 18.38
N GLN A 175 -7.33 16.82 19.69
CA GLN A 175 -6.20 17.61 20.18
C GLN A 175 -4.85 16.96 19.89
N GLU A 176 -4.74 15.65 20.05
CA GLU A 176 -3.52 14.89 19.74
C GLU A 176 -3.20 14.96 18.24
N LEU A 177 -4.21 14.77 17.39
CA LEU A 177 -4.07 14.90 15.95
C LEU A 177 -3.65 16.33 15.54
N GLN A 178 -4.28 17.35 16.11
CA GLN A 178 -3.92 18.75 15.86
C GLN A 178 -2.47 19.04 16.26
N ARG A 179 -2.02 18.55 17.43
CA ARG A 179 -0.63 18.70 17.87
C ARG A 179 0.35 18.03 16.91
N ALA A 180 0.08 16.79 16.50
CA ALA A 180 0.92 16.06 15.56
C ALA A 180 1.00 16.77 14.19
N MET A 181 -0.13 17.29 13.70
CA MET A 181 -0.19 18.07 12.45
C MET A 181 0.58 19.38 12.54
N MET A 182 0.44 20.11 13.66
CA MET A 182 1.19 21.35 13.90
C MET A 182 2.69 21.10 13.97
N GLN A 183 3.13 20.07 14.69
CA GLN A 183 4.55 19.68 14.76
C GLN A 183 5.11 19.36 13.38
N ARG A 184 4.38 18.58 12.58
CA ARG A 184 4.79 18.22 11.22
C ARG A 184 4.81 19.43 10.28
N TYR A 185 3.84 20.33 10.42
CA TYR A 185 3.81 21.59 9.68
C TYR A 185 5.02 22.47 10.00
N VAL A 186 5.31 22.69 11.29
CA VAL A 186 6.48 23.44 11.76
C VAL A 186 7.77 22.83 11.21
N LEU A 187 7.93 21.51 11.32
CA LEU A 187 9.10 20.81 10.80
C LEU A 187 9.28 21.02 9.29
N ALA A 188 8.22 20.87 8.51
CA ALA A 188 8.25 21.04 7.06
C ALA A 188 8.54 22.48 6.63
N VAL A 189 7.95 23.46 7.31
CA VAL A 189 8.20 24.89 7.06
C VAL A 189 9.65 25.24 7.40
N THR A 190 10.16 24.76 8.53
CA THR A 190 11.57 24.93 8.92
C THR A 190 12.49 24.31 7.89
N ALA A 191 12.31 23.03 7.52
CA ALA A 191 13.14 22.36 6.51
C ALA A 191 13.15 23.10 5.17
N ARG A 192 11.98 23.54 4.68
CA ARG A 192 11.85 24.31 3.43
C ARG A 192 12.54 25.67 3.51
N MET A 193 12.47 26.32 4.67
CA MET A 193 13.14 27.59 4.91
C MET A 193 14.66 27.41 4.92
N LEU A 194 15.17 26.39 5.62
CA LEU A 194 16.60 26.10 5.73
C LEU A 194 17.18 25.75 4.35
N ALA A 195 16.46 24.95 3.56
CA ALA A 195 16.88 24.56 2.21
C ALA A 195 17.17 25.74 1.26
N ARG A 196 16.55 26.92 1.48
CA ARG A 196 16.82 28.13 0.69
C ARG A 196 18.14 28.83 1.06
N HIS A 197 18.73 28.47 2.19
CA HIS A 197 19.92 29.10 2.74
C HIS A 197 21.15 28.17 2.75
N LEU A 198 20.95 26.90 2.39
CA LEU A 198 21.96 25.85 2.27
C LEU A 198 22.43 25.69 0.82
N ARG A 199 23.58 25.04 0.64
CA ARG A 199 24.12 24.69 -0.68
C ARG A 199 23.35 23.49 -1.24
N ARG A 200 23.42 23.31 -2.56
CA ARG A 200 22.83 22.13 -3.25
C ARG A 200 23.41 20.79 -2.78
N THR A 201 24.64 20.80 -2.28
CA THR A 201 25.36 19.62 -1.75
C THR A 201 24.97 19.27 -0.32
N ASP A 202 24.36 20.21 0.40
CA ASP A 202 23.97 20.00 1.79
C ASP A 202 22.67 19.18 1.85
N LEU A 203 22.57 18.29 2.82
CA LEU A 203 21.42 17.41 3.01
C LEU A 203 20.66 17.81 4.27
N ILE A 204 19.32 17.78 4.18
CA ILE A 204 18.42 17.88 5.33
C ILE A 204 17.69 16.54 5.47
N ILE A 205 17.80 15.92 6.63
CA ILE A 205 17.22 14.62 6.95
C ILE A 205 16.26 14.77 8.14
N GLU A 206 15.09 14.15 8.05
CA GLU A 206 14.14 14.05 9.17
C GLU A 206 14.54 12.88 10.09
N ASP A 207 14.81 13.14 11.38
CA ASP A 207 15.27 12.13 12.36
C ASP A 207 14.11 11.27 12.92
N GLY A 208 12.87 11.52 12.50
CA GLY A 208 11.66 10.86 13.03
C GLY A 208 11.28 11.24 14.47
N LYS A 209 12.16 11.95 15.20
CA LYS A 209 11.87 12.56 16.51
C LYS A 209 11.15 13.91 16.34
N PRO A 210 10.23 14.29 17.25
CA PRO A 210 9.45 15.52 17.10
C PRO A 210 10.34 16.76 17.01
N GLY A 211 10.17 17.55 15.95
CA GLY A 211 10.87 18.83 15.78
C GLY A 211 12.36 18.73 15.46
N ARG A 212 12.88 17.55 15.09
CA ARG A 212 14.31 17.33 14.89
C ARG A 212 14.67 17.12 13.41
N LEU A 213 15.64 17.91 12.95
CA LEU A 213 16.26 17.80 11.63
C LEU A 213 17.76 17.54 11.80
N ILE A 214 18.31 16.70 10.94
CA ILE A 214 19.75 16.48 10.80
C ILE A 214 20.20 17.22 9.55
N LEU A 215 21.24 18.05 9.68
CA LEU A 215 21.88 18.71 8.55
C LEU A 215 23.25 18.09 8.31
N VAL A 216 23.53 17.72 7.06
CA VAL A 216 24.84 17.24 6.63
C VAL A 216 25.40 18.25 5.63
N ALA A 217 26.51 18.89 5.97
CA ALA A 217 27.18 19.88 5.14
C ALA A 217 28.56 19.34 4.71
N PRO A 218 28.69 18.79 3.49
CA PRO A 218 29.98 18.32 2.99
C PRO A 218 31.05 19.42 2.98
N GLU A 219 32.32 19.02 3.08
CA GLU A 219 33.48 19.93 2.99
C GLU A 219 33.42 21.13 3.97
N THR A 220 32.72 20.96 5.09
CA THR A 220 32.51 22.02 6.07
C THR A 220 33.25 21.67 7.35
N PRO A 221 34.40 22.32 7.65
CA PRO A 221 35.11 22.12 8.90
C PRO A 221 34.30 22.65 10.08
N GLU A 222 34.65 22.24 11.29
CA GLU A 222 33.87 22.51 12.50
C GLU A 222 33.59 24.01 12.73
N SER A 223 34.60 24.87 12.53
CA SER A 223 34.47 26.33 12.69
C SER A 223 33.38 26.90 11.77
N ASN A 224 33.35 26.46 10.51
CA ASN A 224 32.35 26.89 9.53
C ASN A 224 30.98 26.26 9.81
N ALA A 225 30.94 25.02 10.30
CA ALA A 225 29.70 24.35 10.68
C ALA A 225 29.01 25.07 11.85
N ARG A 226 29.79 25.59 12.81
CA ARG A 226 29.27 26.43 13.91
C ARG A 226 28.71 27.76 13.42
N ILE A 227 29.43 28.48 12.56
CA ILE A 227 28.95 29.73 11.94
C ILE A 227 27.64 29.49 11.16
N LEU A 228 27.57 28.38 10.41
CA LEU A 228 26.35 27.98 9.71
C LEU A 228 25.22 27.70 10.72
N GLY A 229 25.48 26.93 11.77
CA GLY A 229 24.51 26.62 12.83
C GLY A 229 23.93 27.87 13.49
N ASP A 230 24.78 28.81 13.92
CA ASP A 230 24.37 30.08 14.52
C ASP A 230 23.47 30.89 13.57
N ARG A 231 23.88 31.01 12.30
CA ARG A 231 23.09 31.69 11.28
C ARG A 231 21.72 31.02 11.08
N LEU A 232 21.66 29.69 11.03
CA LEU A 232 20.40 28.98 10.84
C LEU A 232 19.47 29.14 12.06
N VAL A 233 20.00 29.09 13.29
CA VAL A 233 19.20 29.35 14.50
C VAL A 233 18.59 30.75 14.49
N HIS A 234 19.39 31.77 14.20
CA HIS A 234 18.88 33.14 14.06
C HIS A 234 17.79 33.23 12.99
N LEU A 235 17.96 32.53 11.87
CA LEU A 235 16.99 32.56 10.79
C LEU A 235 15.67 31.86 11.15
N VAL A 236 15.73 30.76 11.91
CA VAL A 236 14.53 30.11 12.47
C VAL A 236 13.82 31.04 13.44
N GLN A 237 14.57 31.69 14.33
CA GLN A 237 14.01 32.62 15.31
C GLN A 237 13.35 33.83 14.62
N ASP A 238 14.03 34.48 13.68
CA ASP A 238 13.56 35.71 13.04
C ASP A 238 12.36 35.47 12.11
N ARG A 239 12.34 34.32 11.40
CA ARG A 239 11.31 34.05 10.39
C ARG A 239 10.12 33.29 10.93
N LEU A 240 10.31 32.45 11.94
CA LEU A 240 9.28 31.56 12.47
C LEU A 240 8.93 31.86 13.93
N GLY A 241 9.72 32.66 14.64
CA GLY A 241 9.51 32.96 16.06
C GLY A 241 9.76 31.76 16.98
N ILE A 242 10.50 30.76 16.50
CA ILE A 242 10.71 29.48 17.20
C ILE A 242 12.16 29.42 17.66
N THR A 243 12.35 29.05 18.93
CA THR A 243 13.69 28.81 19.47
C THR A 243 14.25 27.50 18.92
N ALA A 244 15.46 27.56 18.39
CA ALA A 244 16.18 26.41 17.87
C ALA A 244 17.52 26.26 18.57
N ARG A 245 18.00 25.02 18.67
CA ARG A 245 19.32 24.65 19.18
C ARG A 245 19.96 23.71 18.19
N TYR A 246 21.29 23.72 18.15
CA TYR A 246 22.04 22.81 17.29
C TYR A 246 23.23 22.22 18.06
N GLY A 247 23.71 21.07 17.59
CA GLY A 247 24.97 20.47 17.97
C GLY A 247 25.75 20.14 16.70
N VAL A 248 27.08 20.18 16.76
CA VAL A 248 27.96 19.96 15.61
C VAL A 248 28.88 18.79 15.90
N ALA A 249 29.10 17.93 14.92
CA ALA A 249 30.18 16.95 14.88
C ALA A 249 30.75 16.96 13.46
N THR A 250 32.05 16.69 13.34
CA THR A 250 32.81 16.84 12.10
C THR A 250 33.62 15.59 11.82
N PHE A 251 33.56 15.09 10.60
CA PHE A 251 34.44 14.03 10.09
C PHE A 251 35.75 14.63 9.56
N PRO A 252 36.92 13.99 9.76
CA PRO A 252 37.15 12.77 10.54
C PRO A 252 37.42 13.02 12.04
N ASP A 253 37.49 14.28 12.47
CA ASP A 253 38.03 14.67 13.79
C ASP A 253 37.26 14.08 14.98
N HIS A 254 35.93 13.95 14.86
CA HIS A 254 35.09 13.46 15.96
C HIS A 254 34.79 11.96 15.88
N SER A 255 34.54 11.43 14.68
CA SER A 255 34.39 9.99 14.44
C SER A 255 34.52 9.67 12.94
N LEU A 256 34.73 8.37 12.68
CA LEU A 256 34.83 7.78 11.35
C LEU A 256 33.52 7.18 10.83
N THR A 257 32.48 7.05 11.68
CA THR A 257 31.16 6.52 11.31
C THR A 257 30.08 7.59 11.41
N PHE A 258 29.00 7.45 10.65
CA PHE A 258 27.90 8.41 10.67
C PHE A 258 27.11 8.33 11.99
N GLU A 259 26.93 7.12 12.52
CA GLU A 259 26.23 6.85 13.77
C GLU A 259 26.93 7.53 14.96
N ASP A 260 28.25 7.39 15.06
CA ASP A 260 29.01 8.02 16.15
C ASP A 260 29.06 9.55 16.01
N LEU A 261 29.07 10.08 14.78
CA LEU A 261 28.97 11.53 14.53
C LEU A 261 27.64 12.08 15.02
N LEU A 262 26.53 11.35 14.80
CA LEU A 262 25.23 11.72 15.33
C LEU A 262 25.23 11.73 16.86
N ASP A 263 25.84 10.74 17.50
CA ASP A 263 25.93 10.66 18.97
C ASP A 263 26.76 11.81 19.56
N VAL A 264 27.87 12.20 18.92
CA VAL A 264 28.66 13.39 19.31
C VAL A 264 27.83 14.66 19.14
N ALA A 265 27.17 14.83 17.99
CA ALA A 265 26.34 16.00 17.73
C ALA A 265 25.17 16.09 18.71
N GLU A 266 24.55 14.96 19.09
CA GLU A 266 23.48 14.92 20.09
C GLU A 266 23.99 15.26 21.50
N ARG A 267 25.19 14.79 21.89
CA ARG A 267 25.81 15.21 23.15
C ARG A 267 26.06 16.72 23.19
N HIS A 268 26.61 17.28 22.12
CA HIS A 268 26.82 18.72 22.01
C HIS A 268 25.49 19.49 22.05
N LEU A 269 24.46 19.00 21.34
CA LEU A 269 23.12 19.59 21.38
C LEU A 269 22.58 19.65 22.81
N ARG A 270 22.72 18.58 23.61
CA ARG A 270 22.24 18.53 25.01
C ARG A 270 22.99 19.50 25.93
N GLN A 271 24.28 19.74 25.69
CA GLN A 271 25.12 20.63 26.50
C GLN A 271 24.81 22.13 26.29
N VAL A 272 24.19 22.51 25.17
CA VAL A 272 23.74 23.89 24.93
C VAL A 272 22.60 24.23 25.90
N GLN A 273 22.82 25.08 26.90
CA GLN A 273 21.73 25.52 27.77
C GLN A 273 20.74 26.39 26.99
N PRO A 274 19.42 26.29 27.24
CA PRO A 274 18.46 27.21 26.65
C PRO A 274 18.81 28.64 27.07
N GLN A 275 19.11 29.51 26.11
CA GLN A 275 19.15 30.95 26.41
C GLN A 275 17.71 31.38 26.73
N GLU A 276 17.49 31.87 27.96
CA GLU A 276 16.24 32.51 28.36
C GLU A 276 15.97 33.71 27.46
N VAL A 277 14.88 33.65 26.71
CA VAL A 277 14.39 34.78 25.94
C VAL A 277 13.62 35.70 26.88
N GLN A 278 14.17 36.89 27.17
CA GLN A 278 13.37 38.01 27.67
C GLN A 278 12.34 38.36 26.59
N ALA A 279 11.06 38.15 26.91
CA ALA A 279 9.98 38.43 25.98
C ALA A 279 9.99 39.91 25.55
N PRO A 280 9.82 40.22 24.25
CA PRO A 280 9.63 41.59 23.81
C PRO A 280 8.38 42.19 24.47
N GLU A 281 8.52 43.41 24.98
CA GLU A 281 7.56 44.17 25.80
C GLU A 281 6.19 44.42 25.12
N ALA A 282 6.04 44.06 23.84
CA ALA A 282 4.84 44.26 23.03
C ALA A 282 3.70 43.24 23.25
N LEU A 283 3.85 42.26 24.15
CA LEU A 283 2.85 41.21 24.41
C LEU A 283 2.30 41.17 25.84
N ARG A 284 2.56 42.20 26.66
CA ARG A 284 1.82 42.39 27.92
C ARG A 284 0.40 42.84 27.59
N VAL A 285 -0.52 41.88 27.49
CA VAL A 285 -1.96 42.12 27.55
C VAL A 285 -2.23 42.83 28.88
N PRO A 286 -2.93 43.98 28.91
CA PRO A 286 -3.25 44.64 30.17
C PRO A 286 -4.17 43.72 30.99
N GLU A 287 -3.81 43.49 32.25
CA GLU A 287 -4.68 42.82 33.22
C GLU A 287 -6.00 43.59 33.28
N VAL A 288 -7.08 42.95 32.83
CA VAL A 288 -8.44 43.40 33.13
C VAL A 288 -8.69 43.03 34.57
N ASN A 289 -8.59 44.02 35.46
CA ASN A 289 -9.09 43.91 36.83
C ASN A 289 -10.59 43.54 36.78
N MET A 290 -10.94 42.39 37.36
CA MET A 290 -12.26 42.16 37.95
C MET A 290 -12.20 42.53 39.42
#